data_AF-E6QT51-F1
#
_entry.id   AF-E6QT51-F1
#
_cell.length_a   1.000
_cell.length_b   1.000
_cell.length_c   1.000
_cell.angle_alpha   90.00
_cell.angle_beta   90.00
_cell.angle_gamma   90.00
#
_symmetry.space_group_name_H-M   'P 1'
#
loop_
_entity.id
_entity.type
_entity.pdbx_description
1 polymer ?
#
loop_
_entity_poly.entity_id
_entity_poly.type
_entity_poly.pdbx_seq_one_letter_code
_entity_poly.pdbx_strand_id
1 'polypeptide(L)'
;MSKIEAELIQLRAENNALKALLAQHGIAAPQPSNSDIGPVGDFALQHNGNELSPDAKVKLFRRLFRGREDIYPVRWVSKTTGEPGYSPLCANKWRPGICKLPTIKCSECSHSLYAPVTDTIIRQHLRGEITAGVYPLLVDNRCYFLAIDFDEADWREDARAVLQTCL
;
A
#
# COMPACT_ATOMS: atom_id res chain seq x y z
N MET A 1 4.51 -1.43 54.38
CA MET A 1 4.58 -1.94 53.01
C MET A 1 4.46 -0.78 52.06
N SER A 2 5.39 -0.65 51.12
CA SER A 2 5.35 0.39 50.10
C SER A 2 4.25 0.09 49.08
N LYS A 3 3.76 1.13 48.39
CA LYS A 3 2.78 0.99 47.31
C LYS A 3 3.24 -0.02 46.24
N ILE A 4 4.54 -0.05 45.97
CA ILE A 4 5.18 -0.96 45.00
C ILE A 4 5.15 -2.41 45.47
N GLU A 5 5.37 -2.65 46.77
CA GLU A 5 5.32 -4.00 47.34
C GLU A 5 3.90 -4.58 47.29
N ALA A 6 2.89 -3.76 47.58
CA ALA A 6 1.49 -4.15 47.49
C ALA A 6 1.08 -4.48 46.05
N GLU A 7 1.50 -3.64 45.09
CA GLU A 7 1.24 -3.84 43.66
C GLU A 7 1.93 -5.11 43.13
N LEU A 8 3.16 -5.37 43.55
CA LEU A 8 3.89 -6.59 43.18
C LEU A 8 3.19 -7.86 43.69
N ILE A 9 2.67 -7.82 44.92
CA ILE A 9 1.93 -8.94 45.52
C ILE A 9 0.63 -9.18 44.73
N GLN A 10 -0.10 -8.11 44.41
CA GLN A 10 -1.33 -8.18 43.64
C GLN A 10 -1.11 -8.77 42.24
N LEU A 11 -0.13 -8.24 41.51
CA LEU A 11 0.20 -8.72 40.16
C LEU A 11 0.65 -10.18 40.15
N ARG A 12 1.39 -10.62 41.17
CA ARG A 12 1.79 -12.03 41.32
C ARG A 12 0.59 -12.93 41.59
N ALA A 13 -0.36 -12.50 42.42
CA ALA A 13 -1.58 -13.25 42.70
C ALA A 13 -2.45 -13.39 41.45
N GLU A 14 -2.63 -12.31 40.69
CA GLU A 14 -3.38 -12.30 39.43
C GLU A 14 -2.73 -13.20 38.37
N ASN A 15 -1.41 -13.11 38.23
CA ASN A 15 -0.66 -13.95 37.28
C ASN A 15 -0.82 -15.45 37.60
N ASN A 16 -0.81 -15.81 38.89
CA ASN A 16 -1.02 -17.20 39.32
C ASN A 16 -2.44 -17.68 39.03
N ALA A 17 -3.46 -16.83 39.25
CA ALA A 17 -4.85 -17.17 38.94
C ALA A 17 -5.07 -17.39 37.44
N LEU A 18 -4.50 -16.51 36.60
CA LEU A 18 -4.56 -16.63 35.14
C LEU A 18 -3.87 -17.90 34.64
N LYS A 19 -2.69 -18.24 35.19
CA LYS A 19 -1.99 -19.49 34.85
C LYS A 19 -2.81 -20.72 35.22
N ALA A 20 -3.48 -20.73 36.38
CA ALA A 20 -4.36 -21.83 36.77
C ALA A 20 -5.56 -21.96 35.81
N LEU A 21 -6.15 -20.83 35.39
CA LEU A 21 -7.25 -20.80 34.43
C LEU A 21 -6.82 -21.36 33.06
N LEU A 22 -5.65 -20.97 32.56
CA LEU A 22 -5.09 -21.50 31.31
C LEU A 22 -4.87 -23.01 31.39
N ALA A 23 -4.31 -23.51 32.49
CA ALA A 23 -4.11 -24.93 32.72
C ALA A 23 -5.42 -25.72 32.75
N GLN A 24 -6.47 -25.18 33.37
CA GLN A 24 -7.81 -25.78 33.39
C GLN A 24 -8.40 -25.94 31.98
N HIS A 25 -8.08 -25.05 31.05
CA HIS A 25 -8.57 -25.06 29.67
C HIS A 25 -7.59 -25.74 28.69
N GLY A 26 -6.52 -26.38 29.19
CA GLY A 26 -5.53 -27.06 28.35
C GLY A 26 -4.69 -26.12 27.49
N ILE A 27 -4.61 -24.83 27.83
CA ILE A 27 -3.84 -23.82 27.10
C ILE A 27 -2.45 -23.72 27.75
N ALA A 28 -1.39 -23.96 26.96
CA ALA A 28 -0.02 -23.85 27.43
C ALA A 28 0.33 -22.41 27.81
N ALA A 29 0.74 -22.19 29.07
CA ALA A 29 1.17 -20.86 29.53
C ALA A 29 2.55 -20.51 28.95
N PRO A 30 2.76 -19.25 28.48
CA PRO A 30 4.07 -18.78 28.03
C PRO A 30 5.11 -18.94 29.16
N GLN A 31 6.20 -19.67 28.89
CA GLN A 31 7.32 -19.77 29.82
C GLN A 31 8.24 -18.56 29.62
N PRO A 32 8.72 -17.92 30.70
CA PRO A 32 9.76 -16.91 30.58
C PRO A 32 11.03 -17.59 30.07
N SER A 33 11.43 -17.29 28.84
CA SER A 33 12.74 -17.68 28.31
C SER A 33 13.80 -16.91 29.10
N ASN A 34 14.60 -17.63 29.89
CA ASN A 34 15.82 -17.12 30.52
C ASN A 34 16.89 -16.86 29.45
N SER A 35 16.66 -15.87 28.60
CA SER A 35 17.70 -15.27 27.76
C SER A 35 18.03 -13.92 28.38
N ASP A 36 19.27 -13.80 28.86
CA ASP A 36 19.84 -12.62 29.49
C ASP A 36 19.46 -11.31 28.77
N ILE A 37 18.95 -10.36 29.56
CA ILE A 37 18.53 -9.04 29.11
C ILE A 37 19.79 -8.20 28.84
N GLY A 38 20.29 -8.27 27.61
CA GLY A 38 21.10 -7.20 27.01
C GLY A 38 20.26 -5.93 26.81
N PRO A 39 20.88 -4.76 26.55
CA PRO A 39 20.17 -3.49 26.54
C PRO A 39 19.07 -3.52 25.48
N VAL A 40 17.89 -3.03 25.88
CA VAL A 40 16.67 -2.92 25.09
C VAL A 40 16.96 -2.10 23.83
N GLY A 41 17.37 -2.76 22.76
CA GLY A 41 17.54 -2.23 21.42
C GLY A 41 16.78 -3.12 20.47
N ASP A 42 15.67 -2.57 19.94
CA ASP A 42 14.82 -3.08 18.88
C ASP A 42 14.61 -4.60 18.85
N PHE A 43 13.41 -5.02 19.25
CA PHE A 43 12.80 -6.24 18.70
C PHE A 43 12.72 -6.08 17.18
N ALA A 44 13.82 -6.38 16.49
CA ALA A 44 13.82 -6.63 15.07
C ALA A 44 12.84 -7.78 14.88
N LEU A 45 11.68 -7.42 14.33
CA LEU A 45 10.70 -8.34 13.77
C LEU A 45 11.49 -9.44 13.08
N GLN A 46 11.33 -10.67 13.55
CA GLN A 46 11.89 -11.83 12.86
C GLN A 46 11.32 -11.80 11.45
N HIS A 47 12.14 -11.35 10.50
CA HIS A 47 11.79 -11.34 9.09
C HIS A 47 11.60 -12.80 8.70
N ASN A 48 10.34 -13.21 8.55
CA ASN A 48 10.00 -14.43 7.82
C ASN A 48 10.83 -14.43 6.52
N GLY A 49 11.52 -15.53 6.23
CA GLY A 49 12.44 -15.71 5.08
C GLY A 49 11.79 -15.65 3.69
N ASN A 50 10.68 -14.91 3.57
CA ASN A 50 9.87 -14.69 2.38
C ASN A 50 9.77 -13.21 2.02
N GLU A 51 10.62 -12.34 2.59
CA GLU A 51 10.59 -10.95 2.20
C GLU A 51 11.20 -10.76 0.80
N LEU A 52 10.36 -10.32 -0.14
CA LEU A 52 10.83 -9.95 -1.47
C LEU A 52 11.84 -8.81 -1.37
N SER A 53 12.94 -8.92 -2.10
CA SER A 53 13.86 -7.79 -2.27
C SER A 53 13.12 -6.58 -2.86
N PRO A 54 13.59 -5.34 -2.64
CA PRO A 54 12.97 -4.15 -3.21
C PRO A 54 12.74 -4.27 -4.73
N ASP A 55 13.69 -4.83 -5.47
CA ASP A 55 13.56 -5.05 -6.91
C ASP A 55 12.55 -6.15 -7.25
N ALA A 56 12.44 -7.20 -6.43
CA ALA A 56 11.41 -8.22 -6.58
C ALA A 56 10.01 -7.64 -6.31
N LYS A 57 9.85 -6.73 -5.34
CA LYS A 57 8.60 -6.00 -5.09
C LYS A 57 8.21 -5.15 -6.30
N VAL A 58 9.15 -4.41 -6.89
CA VAL A 58 8.94 -3.61 -8.11
C VAL A 58 8.53 -4.49 -9.28
N LYS A 59 9.28 -5.57 -9.55
CA LYS A 59 8.97 -6.52 -10.64
C LYS A 59 7.59 -7.14 -10.48
N LEU A 60 7.25 -7.57 -9.26
CA LEU A 60 5.93 -8.13 -8.96
C LEU A 60 4.82 -7.10 -9.22
N PHE A 61 4.97 -5.88 -8.72
CA PHE A 61 3.99 -4.82 -8.92
C PHE A 61 3.76 -4.50 -10.40
N ARG A 62 4.84 -4.33 -11.17
CA ARG A 62 4.77 -4.09 -12.62
C ARG A 62 4.13 -5.22 -13.40
N ARG A 63 4.28 -6.47 -12.93
CA ARG A 63 3.63 -7.65 -13.52
C ARG A 63 2.13 -7.67 -13.27
N LEU A 64 1.70 -7.35 -12.05
CA LEU A 64 0.29 -7.39 -11.66
C LEU A 64 -0.50 -6.20 -12.23
N PHE A 65 0.05 -4.99 -12.14
CA PHE A 65 -0.61 -3.75 -12.54
C PHE A 65 -0.05 -3.21 -13.85
N ARG A 66 -0.03 -4.08 -14.87
CA ARG A 66 0.51 -3.74 -16.20
C ARG A 66 -0.51 -2.95 -17.02
N GLY A 67 -0.05 -1.88 -17.66
CA GLY A 67 -0.83 -1.10 -18.62
C GLY A 67 0.08 -0.52 -19.69
N ARG A 68 -0.20 0.71 -20.12
CA ARG A 68 0.75 1.49 -20.94
C ARG A 68 2.04 1.77 -20.16
N GLU A 69 3.18 1.60 -20.82
CA GLU A 69 4.50 1.87 -20.23
C GLU A 69 5.07 3.23 -20.65
N ASP A 70 4.49 3.88 -21.65
CA ASP A 70 4.93 5.17 -22.20
C ASP A 70 4.33 6.39 -21.47
N ILE A 71 3.38 6.16 -20.57
CA ILE A 71 2.65 7.22 -19.85
C ILE A 71 2.07 6.68 -18.54
N TYR A 72 2.03 7.53 -17.50
CA TYR A 72 1.28 7.28 -16.28
C TYR A 72 0.67 8.57 -15.70
N PRO A 73 -0.51 8.50 -15.08
CA PRO A 73 -1.06 9.62 -14.33
C PRO A 73 -0.42 9.68 -12.94
N VAL A 74 -0.22 10.89 -12.44
CA VAL A 74 0.23 11.16 -11.07
C VAL A 74 -0.87 11.92 -10.33
N ARG A 75 -1.14 11.51 -9.08
CA ARG A 75 -2.05 12.23 -8.19
C ARG A 75 -1.45 13.58 -7.82
N TRP A 76 -2.27 14.61 -7.83
CA TRP A 76 -1.96 15.93 -7.32
C TRP A 76 -3.13 16.43 -6.47
N VAL A 77 -2.88 17.46 -5.68
CA VAL A 77 -3.90 18.14 -4.89
C VAL A 77 -3.86 19.61 -5.25
N SER A 78 -5.02 20.18 -5.57
CA SER A 78 -5.17 21.60 -5.87
C SER A 78 -4.74 22.42 -4.66
N LYS A 79 -3.78 23.34 -4.85
CA LYS A 79 -3.41 24.28 -3.78
C LYS A 79 -4.52 25.27 -3.44
N THR A 80 -5.44 25.51 -4.38
CA THR A 80 -6.52 26.50 -4.23
C THR A 80 -7.77 25.88 -3.63
N THR A 81 -8.17 24.70 -4.10
CA THR A 81 -9.44 24.05 -3.71
C THR A 81 -9.25 22.88 -2.75
N GLY A 82 -8.03 22.36 -2.59
CA GLY A 82 -7.78 21.14 -1.80
C GLY A 82 -8.24 19.85 -2.49
N GLU A 83 -8.90 19.94 -3.64
CA GLU A 83 -9.42 18.78 -4.37
C GLU A 83 -8.27 17.96 -4.98
N PRO A 84 -8.31 16.62 -4.85
CA PRO A 84 -7.37 15.75 -5.50
C PRO A 84 -7.71 15.57 -6.99
N GLY A 85 -6.69 15.27 -7.79
CA GLY A 85 -6.87 14.93 -9.19
C GLY A 85 -5.73 14.07 -9.70
N TYR A 86 -5.91 13.55 -10.91
CA TYR A 86 -4.89 12.77 -11.63
C TYR A 86 -4.63 13.43 -12.97
N SER A 87 -3.36 13.48 -13.38
CA SER A 87 -2.98 13.95 -14.72
C SER A 87 -1.71 13.25 -15.18
N PRO A 88 -1.51 13.05 -16.49
CA PRO A 88 -0.25 12.57 -17.02
C PRO A 88 0.94 13.39 -16.51
N LEU A 89 2.03 12.71 -16.14
CA LEU A 89 3.29 13.41 -15.94
C LEU A 89 3.86 13.81 -17.29
N CYS A 90 4.08 15.11 -17.49
CA CYS A 90 4.67 15.67 -18.69
C CYS A 90 5.94 16.45 -18.33
N ALA A 91 7.07 16.08 -18.92
CA ALA A 91 8.36 16.74 -18.68
C ALA A 91 8.39 18.20 -19.15
N ASN A 92 7.49 18.57 -20.07
CA ASN A 92 7.31 19.93 -20.54
C ASN A 92 6.29 20.74 -19.72
N LYS A 93 5.59 20.13 -18.74
CA LYS A 93 4.54 20.81 -17.97
C LYS A 93 5.10 22.08 -17.33
N TRP A 94 4.38 23.19 -17.50
CA TRP A 94 4.76 24.54 -17.02
C TRP A 94 6.05 25.14 -17.59
N ARG A 95 6.68 24.54 -18.61
CA ARG A 95 7.82 25.17 -19.30
C ARG A 95 7.34 26.37 -20.14
N PRO A 96 7.82 27.61 -19.88
CA PRO A 96 7.44 28.79 -20.64
C PRO A 96 7.73 28.62 -22.14
N GLY A 97 6.82 29.10 -23.00
CA GLY A 97 6.96 29.00 -24.45
C GLY A 97 6.68 27.61 -25.06
N ILE A 98 6.64 26.54 -24.24
CA ILE A 98 6.37 25.17 -24.69
C ILE A 98 4.98 24.71 -24.22
N CYS A 99 4.77 24.75 -22.90
CA CYS A 99 3.50 24.35 -22.31
C CYS A 99 2.52 25.52 -22.35
N LYS A 100 1.35 25.27 -22.94
CA LYS A 100 0.27 26.26 -23.10
C LYS A 100 -0.85 26.08 -22.07
N LEU A 101 -0.62 25.37 -20.97
CA LEU A 101 -1.55 25.38 -19.83
C LEU A 101 -1.63 26.80 -19.23
N PRO A 102 -2.82 27.26 -18.79
CA PRO A 102 -4.10 26.55 -18.81
C PRO A 102 -4.91 26.71 -20.12
N THR A 103 -4.40 27.43 -21.11
CA THR A 103 -5.11 27.77 -22.36
C THR A 103 -5.55 26.55 -23.17
N ILE A 104 -4.73 25.49 -23.21
CA ILE A 104 -5.10 24.20 -23.85
C ILE A 104 -4.91 23.04 -22.87
N LYS A 105 -5.69 21.97 -23.05
CA LYS A 105 -5.56 20.74 -22.27
C LYS A 105 -4.31 19.96 -22.70
N CYS A 106 -3.69 19.24 -21.76
CA CYS A 106 -2.54 18.38 -22.07
C CYS A 106 -2.87 17.28 -23.10
N SER A 107 -4.13 16.85 -23.21
CA SER A 107 -4.60 15.86 -24.20
C SER A 107 -4.59 16.39 -25.64
N GLU A 108 -4.56 17.70 -25.83
CA GLU A 108 -4.61 18.39 -27.13
C GLU A 108 -3.27 19.10 -27.43
N CYS A 109 -2.27 18.93 -26.55
CA CYS A 109 -0.98 19.62 -26.66
C CYS A 109 0.00 18.82 -27.52
N SER A 110 0.33 19.32 -28.72
CA SER A 110 1.35 18.71 -29.59
C SER A 110 2.78 18.71 -29.02
N HIS A 111 3.03 19.47 -27.94
CA HIS A 111 4.31 19.50 -27.23
C HIS A 111 4.32 18.63 -25.97
N SER A 112 3.30 17.79 -25.76
CA SER A 112 3.28 16.86 -24.63
C SER A 112 4.46 15.90 -24.70
N LEU A 113 5.25 15.85 -23.63
CA LEU A 113 6.35 14.91 -23.48
C LEU A 113 6.08 14.07 -22.24
N TYR A 114 5.28 13.01 -22.41
CA TYR A 114 4.87 12.16 -21.31
C TYR A 114 6.03 11.30 -20.81
N ALA A 115 6.10 11.11 -19.49
CA ALA A 115 7.13 10.30 -18.87
C ALA A 115 6.73 8.81 -18.89
N PRO A 116 7.67 7.90 -19.21
CA PRO A 116 7.43 6.47 -19.17
C PRO A 116 7.42 5.93 -17.74
N VAL A 117 6.79 4.77 -17.55
CA VAL A 117 6.79 4.04 -16.28
C VAL A 117 8.14 3.35 -16.07
N THR A 118 8.93 3.82 -15.12
CA THR A 118 10.23 3.21 -14.77
C THR A 118 10.20 2.54 -13.40
N ASP A 119 11.16 1.66 -13.13
CA ASP A 119 11.32 1.03 -11.81
C ASP A 119 11.50 2.06 -10.70
N THR A 120 12.15 3.20 -10.99
CA THR A 120 12.28 4.29 -10.04
C THR A 120 10.92 4.88 -9.67
N ILE A 121 10.05 5.12 -10.65
CA ILE A 121 8.68 5.62 -10.40
C ILE A 121 7.88 4.62 -9.56
N ILE A 122 7.99 3.34 -9.85
CA ILE A 122 7.31 2.30 -9.06
C ILE A 122 7.86 2.24 -7.63
N ARG A 123 9.17 2.37 -7.44
CA ARG A 123 9.77 2.47 -6.08
C ARG A 123 9.21 3.66 -5.30
N GLN A 124 9.15 4.84 -5.92
CA GLN A 124 8.58 6.05 -5.30
C GLN A 124 7.12 5.82 -4.92
N HIS A 125 6.34 5.17 -5.80
CA HIS A 125 4.95 4.83 -5.53
C HIS A 125 4.81 3.87 -4.34
N LEU A 126 5.57 2.78 -4.33
CA LEU A 126 5.54 1.78 -3.25
C LEU A 126 6.00 2.35 -1.89
N ARG A 127 6.81 3.42 -1.90
CA ARG A 127 7.22 4.15 -0.68
C ARG A 127 6.21 5.22 -0.26
N GLY A 128 5.15 5.45 -1.03
CA GLY A 128 4.17 6.50 -0.76
C GLY A 128 4.65 7.92 -1.08
N GLU A 129 5.81 8.07 -1.74
CA GLU A 129 6.33 9.39 -2.14
C GLU A 129 5.46 10.04 -3.23
N ILE A 130 4.88 9.21 -4.09
CA ILE A 130 3.89 9.61 -5.10
C ILE A 130 2.75 8.59 -5.16
N THR A 131 1.61 9.01 -5.72
CA THR A 131 0.58 8.07 -6.17
C THR A 131 0.59 8.07 -7.70
N ALA A 132 1.20 7.05 -8.29
CA ALA A 132 1.17 6.82 -9.73
C ALA A 132 -0.01 5.88 -10.04
N GLY A 133 -0.87 6.28 -10.97
CA GLY A 133 -1.90 5.39 -11.50
C GLY A 133 -1.40 4.62 -12.73
N VAL A 134 -2.32 3.93 -13.39
CA VAL A 134 -2.07 3.13 -14.57
C VAL A 134 -3.10 3.47 -15.65
N TYR A 135 -2.67 3.51 -16.91
CA TYR A 135 -3.57 3.53 -18.05
C TYR A 135 -3.76 2.09 -18.56
N PRO A 136 -4.87 1.42 -18.22
CA PRO A 136 -5.06 -0.01 -18.49
C PRO A 136 -5.35 -0.32 -19.97
N LEU A 137 -5.89 0.64 -20.71
CA LEU A 137 -6.17 0.51 -22.14
C LEU A 137 -4.91 0.80 -22.97
N LEU A 138 -4.48 -0.18 -23.75
CA LEU A 138 -3.34 -0.10 -24.64
C LEU A 138 -3.72 0.59 -25.95
N VAL A 139 -2.70 0.97 -26.73
CA VAL A 139 -2.86 1.66 -28.02
C VAL A 139 -3.62 0.84 -29.08
N ASP A 140 -3.65 -0.48 -28.93
CA ASP A 140 -4.35 -1.42 -29.79
C ASP A 140 -5.71 -1.85 -29.22
N ASN A 141 -6.26 -1.08 -28.28
CA ASN A 141 -7.54 -1.30 -27.61
C ASN A 141 -7.63 -2.60 -26.80
N ARG A 142 -6.49 -3.21 -26.43
CA ARG A 142 -6.45 -4.33 -25.47
C ARG A 142 -6.17 -3.83 -24.06
N CYS A 143 -6.37 -4.69 -23.06
CA CYS A 143 -5.99 -4.44 -21.67
C CYS A 143 -5.42 -5.72 -21.03
N TYR A 144 -4.65 -5.58 -19.96
CA TYR A 144 -4.10 -6.73 -19.20
C TYR A 144 -4.98 -7.15 -18.03
N PHE A 145 -5.78 -6.24 -17.51
CA PHE A 145 -6.68 -6.50 -16.39
C PHE A 145 -7.93 -5.62 -16.50
N LEU A 146 -8.99 -6.07 -15.85
CA LEU A 146 -10.24 -5.35 -15.69
C LEU A 146 -10.42 -5.02 -14.21
N ALA A 147 -11.02 -3.87 -13.94
CA ALA A 147 -11.50 -3.50 -12.61
C ALA A 147 -13.01 -3.33 -12.72
N ILE A 148 -13.74 -3.99 -11.83
CA ILE A 148 -15.19 -3.89 -11.71
C ILE A 148 -15.43 -3.31 -10.32
N ASP A 149 -16.08 -2.14 -10.28
CA ASP A 149 -16.48 -1.50 -9.04
C ASP A 149 -17.88 -2.02 -8.67
N PHE A 150 -18.00 -2.57 -7.47
CA PHE A 150 -19.27 -3.05 -6.94
C PHE A 150 -19.66 -2.13 -5.79
N ASP A 151 -20.80 -1.45 -5.96
CA ASP A 151 -21.28 -0.42 -5.04
C ASP A 151 -22.50 -0.89 -4.23
N GLU A 152 -22.97 -0.01 -3.34
CA GLU A 152 -24.21 -0.16 -2.58
C GLU A 152 -24.22 -1.32 -1.57
N ALA A 153 -25.40 -1.67 -1.05
CA ALA A 153 -25.54 -2.64 0.04
C ALA A 153 -25.26 -4.08 -0.41
N ASP A 154 -25.54 -4.39 -1.68
CA ASP A 154 -25.54 -5.75 -2.25
C ASP A 154 -24.26 -6.07 -3.04
N TRP A 155 -23.21 -5.24 -2.94
CA TRP A 155 -21.94 -5.41 -3.68
C TRP A 155 -21.31 -6.80 -3.58
N ARG A 156 -21.54 -7.51 -2.46
CA ARG A 156 -21.00 -8.85 -2.23
C ARG A 156 -21.70 -9.91 -3.07
N GLU A 157 -23.02 -9.78 -3.16
CA GLU A 157 -23.89 -10.64 -3.95
C GLU A 157 -23.57 -10.44 -5.43
N ASP A 158 -23.41 -9.20 -5.87
CA ASP A 158 -23.04 -8.84 -7.24
C ASP A 158 -21.64 -9.37 -7.60
N ALA A 159 -20.65 -9.16 -6.73
CA ALA A 159 -19.29 -9.69 -6.94
C ALA A 159 -19.28 -11.22 -7.02
N ARG A 160 -20.08 -11.89 -6.17
CA ARG A 160 -20.23 -13.34 -6.19
C ARG A 160 -20.89 -13.82 -7.49
N ALA A 161 -21.94 -13.14 -7.95
CA ALA A 161 -22.62 -13.49 -9.19
C ALA A 161 -21.69 -13.39 -10.41
N VAL A 162 -20.87 -12.33 -10.49
CA VAL A 162 -19.85 -12.19 -11.54
C VAL A 162 -18.83 -13.33 -11.49
N LEU A 163 -18.31 -13.67 -10.30
CA LEU A 163 -17.37 -14.78 -10.12
C LEU A 163 -17.96 -16.12 -10.58
N GLN A 164 -19.23 -16.38 -10.28
CA GLN A 164 -19.90 -17.63 -10.67
C GLN A 164 -20.23 -17.73 -12.16
N THR A 165 -20.39 -16.59 -12.84
CA THR A 165 -20.85 -16.55 -14.24
C THR A 165 -19.69 -16.42 -15.22
N CYS A 166 -18.67 -15.64 -14.86
CA CYS A 166 -17.65 -15.18 -15.80
C CYS A 166 -16.26 -15.79 -15.60
N LEU A 167 -16.02 -16.53 -14.51
CA LEU A 167 -14.73 -17.11 -14.12
C LEU A 167 -14.87 -18.61 -13.81
#